data_AF-A0A2C2VBX4-F1
#
_entry.id   AF-A0A2C2VBX4-F1
#
_cell.length_a   1.000
_cell.length_b   1.000
_cell.length_c   1.000
_cell.angle_alpha   90.00
_cell.angle_beta   90.00
_cell.angle_gamma   90.00
#
_symmetry.space_group_name_H-M   'P 1'
#
loop_
_entity.id
_entity.type
_entity.pdbx_description
1 polymer ?
#
loop_
_entity_poly.entity_id
_entity_poly.type
_entity_poly.pdbx_seq_one_letter_code
_entity_poly.pdbx_strand_id
1 'polypeptide(L)'
;MNIIKIDQQTINLLHKAFDIVLKENNISYKKIGIAEEGEQLLFLYEGKDEKVHVFKWSKASSIGASIGVIAQSVLMPIIPHLRLLS
;
A
#
# COMPACT_ATOMS: atom_id res chain seq x y z
N MET A 1 -3.51 5.34 -24.11
CA MET A 1 -2.46 4.56 -23.42
C MET A 1 -3.15 3.78 -22.31
N ASN A 2 -3.55 2.54 -22.60
CA ASN A 2 -4.17 1.68 -21.59
C ASN A 2 -3.06 1.21 -20.65
N ILE A 3 -3.05 1.69 -19.41
CA ILE A 3 -2.14 1.20 -18.37
C ILE A 3 -2.72 -0.13 -17.88
N ILE A 4 -2.56 -1.21 -18.66
CA ILE A 4 -3.17 -2.53 -18.37
C ILE A 4 -2.37 -3.29 -17.31
N LYS A 5 -1.09 -2.94 -17.11
CA LYS A 5 -0.22 -3.53 -16.11
C LYS A 5 0.64 -2.47 -15.46
N ILE A 6 0.70 -2.50 -14.14
CA ILE A 6 1.68 -1.74 -13.39
C ILE A 6 2.99 -2.54 -13.46
N ASP A 7 4.03 -1.94 -14.03
CA ASP A 7 5.32 -2.63 -14.16
C ASP A 7 5.96 -2.88 -12.78
N GLN A 8 6.91 -3.82 -12.74
CA GLN A 8 7.56 -4.22 -11.50
C GLN A 8 8.34 -3.07 -10.83
N GLN A 9 8.85 -2.10 -11.60
CA GLN A 9 9.53 -0.93 -11.02
C GLN A 9 8.53 -0.06 -10.27
N THR A 10 7.35 0.17 -10.84
CA THR A 10 6.26 0.90 -10.19
C THR A 10 5.78 0.19 -8.93
N ILE A 11 5.64 -1.16 -8.95
CA ILE A 11 5.32 -1.94 -7.74
C ILE A 11 6.40 -1.78 -6.66
N ASN A 12 7.68 -1.86 -7.03
CA ASN A 12 8.79 -1.71 -6.09
C ASN A 12 8.83 -0.29 -5.48
N LEU A 13 8.51 0.74 -6.26
CA LEU A 13 8.42 2.12 -5.78
C LEU A 13 7.23 2.30 -4.82
N LEU A 14 6.07 1.71 -5.13
CA LEU A 14 4.92 1.72 -4.22
C LEU A 14 5.25 0.99 -2.90
N HIS A 15 5.98 -0.11 -2.95
CA HIS A 15 6.39 -0.85 -1.76
C HIS A 15 7.30 -0.01 -0.86
N LYS A 16 8.27 0.70 -1.45
CA LYS A 16 9.11 1.67 -0.71
C LYS A 16 8.30 2.82 -0.12
N ALA A 17 7.35 3.37 -0.89
CA ALA A 17 6.50 4.45 -0.41
C ALA A 17 5.60 3.99 0.75
N PHE A 18 5.10 2.77 0.69
CA PHE A 18 4.34 2.15 1.77
C PHE A 18 5.19 2.03 3.05
N ASP A 19 6.41 1.50 2.96
CA ASP A 19 7.36 1.44 4.08
C ASP A 19 7.61 2.82 4.71
N ILE A 20 7.90 3.83 3.88
CA ILE A 20 8.15 5.21 4.34
C ILE A 20 6.97 5.75 5.13
N VAL A 21 5.75 5.65 4.60
CA VAL A 21 4.54 6.18 5.27
C VAL A 21 4.29 5.48 6.60
N LEU A 22 4.52 4.18 6.71
CA LEU A 22 4.39 3.45 7.98
C LEU A 22 5.43 3.94 9.01
N LYS A 23 6.69 4.09 8.59
CA LYS A 23 7.78 4.60 9.45
C LYS A 23 7.51 6.03 9.93
N GLU A 24 7.11 6.93 9.04
CA GLU A 24 6.76 8.32 9.37
C GLU A 24 5.63 8.40 10.40
N ASN A 25 4.75 7.39 10.42
CA ASN A 25 3.62 7.31 11.34
C ASN A 25 3.88 6.44 12.58
N ASN A 26 5.13 6.00 12.77
CA ASN A 26 5.56 5.12 13.86
C ASN A 26 4.79 3.79 13.93
N ILE A 27 4.37 3.25 12.78
CA ILE A 27 3.66 1.98 12.70
C ILE A 27 4.68 0.86 12.52
N SER A 28 4.77 -0.01 13.52
CA SER A 28 5.58 -1.24 13.43
C SER A 28 4.89 -2.28 12.56
N TYR A 29 5.66 -3.06 11.82
CA TYR A 29 5.15 -4.18 11.03
C TYR A 29 6.18 -5.31 10.96
N LYS A 30 5.69 -6.54 10.81
CA LYS A 30 6.52 -7.74 10.60
C LYS A 30 6.79 -7.94 9.11
N LYS A 31 5.76 -7.77 8.27
CA LYS A 31 5.86 -7.90 6.82
C LYS A 31 4.89 -6.96 6.12
N ILE A 32 5.32 -6.44 4.96
CA ILE A 32 4.46 -5.70 4.04
C ILE A 32 4.65 -6.21 2.62
N GLY A 33 3.61 -6.10 1.80
CA GLY A 33 3.63 -6.54 0.41
C GLY A 33 2.67 -5.76 -0.46
N ILE A 34 2.91 -5.80 -1.77
CA ILE A 34 1.99 -5.30 -2.77
C ILE A 34 1.77 -6.40 -3.79
N ALA A 35 0.51 -6.72 -4.07
CA ALA A 35 0.09 -7.67 -5.09
C ALA A 35 -0.89 -7.02 -6.07
N GLU A 36 -1.01 -7.58 -7.24
CA GLU A 36 -1.93 -7.12 -8.29
C GLU A 36 -3.05 -8.17 -8.45
N GLU A 37 -4.31 -7.73 -8.41
CA GLU A 37 -5.49 -8.58 -8.59
C GLU A 37 -6.45 -7.91 -9.57
N GLY A 38 -6.45 -8.33 -10.83
CA GLY A 38 -7.29 -7.73 -11.87
C GLY A 38 -7.01 -6.23 -12.00
N GLU A 39 -8.03 -5.38 -11.81
CA GLU A 39 -7.93 -3.91 -11.83
C GLU A 39 -7.56 -3.29 -10.47
N GLN A 40 -7.14 -4.11 -9.51
CA GLN A 40 -6.84 -3.68 -8.15
C GLN A 40 -5.37 -3.94 -7.78
N LEU A 41 -4.85 -3.07 -6.92
CA LEU A 41 -3.65 -3.27 -6.14
C LEU A 41 -4.05 -3.67 -4.72
N LEU A 42 -3.41 -4.72 -4.20
CA LEU A 42 -3.58 -5.21 -2.85
C LEU A 42 -2.37 -4.80 -2.02
N PHE A 43 -2.59 -3.99 -0.99
CA PHE A 43 -1.58 -3.62 -0.01
C PHE A 43 -1.73 -4.55 1.19
N LEU A 44 -0.68 -5.32 1.46
CA LEU A 44 -0.63 -6.32 2.50
C LEU A 44 0.18 -5.78 3.68
N TYR A 45 -0.36 -5.91 4.88
CA TYR A 45 0.28 -5.52 6.13
C TYR A 45 0.14 -6.65 7.15
N GLU A 46 1.25 -7.09 7.73
CA GLU A 46 1.28 -8.04 8.85
C GLU A 46 1.86 -7.33 10.07
N GLY A 47 1.02 -7.14 11.10
CA GLY A 47 1.36 -6.49 12.37
C GLY A 47 1.86 -7.47 13.43
N LYS A 48 1.75 -7.09 14.70
CA LYS A 48 2.11 -7.97 15.85
C LYS A 48 1.08 -9.06 16.12
N ASP A 49 -0.13 -8.90 15.60
CA ASP A 49 -1.23 -9.86 15.73
C ASP A 49 -1.06 -11.09 14.82
N GLU A 50 0.01 -11.13 14.02
CA GLU A 50 0.30 -12.15 13.01
C GLU A 50 -0.80 -12.33 11.95
N LYS A 51 -1.73 -11.38 11.86
CA LYS A 51 -2.77 -11.38 10.84
C LYS A 51 -2.33 -10.54 9.66
N VAL A 52 -2.64 -11.03 8.46
CA VAL A 52 -2.42 -10.30 7.22
C VAL A 52 -3.67 -9.46 6.93
N HIS A 53 -3.51 -8.15 7.03
CA HIS A 53 -4.49 -7.15 6.65
C HIS A 53 -4.31 -6.80 5.18
N VAL A 54 -5.41 -6.80 4.42
CA VAL A 54 -5.42 -6.58 2.97
C VAL A 54 -6.24 -5.35 2.65
N PHE A 55 -5.62 -4.37 2.00
CA PHE A 55 -6.27 -3.14 1.56
C PHE A 55 -6.30 -3.10 0.04
N LYS A 56 -7.51 -2.96 -0.51
CA LYS A 56 -7.74 -2.94 -1.96
C LYS A 56 -7.73 -1.51 -2.47
N TRP A 57 -6.99 -1.27 -3.53
CA TRP A 57 -6.91 0.03 -4.20
C TRP A 57 -7.18 -0.12 -5.69
N SER A 58 -7.99 0.77 -6.27
CA SER A 58 -8.29 0.74 -7.70
C SER A 58 -7.15 1.32 -8.52
N LYS A 59 -6.67 0.59 -9.54
CA LYS A 59 -5.65 1.12 -10.47
C LYS A 59 -6.12 2.36 -11.23
N ALA A 60 -7.43 2.44 -11.53
CA ALA A 60 -8.00 3.61 -12.18
C ALA A 60 -7.83 4.87 -11.33
N SER A 61 -7.85 4.74 -10.00
CA SER A 61 -7.61 5.84 -9.05
C SER A 61 -6.13 6.27 -8.99
N SER A 62 -5.22 5.55 -9.65
CA SER A 62 -3.79 5.87 -9.71
C SER A 62 -3.41 6.65 -10.98
N ILE A 63 -4.33 6.85 -11.93
CA ILE A 63 -4.02 7.51 -13.21
C ILE A 63 -3.68 8.99 -12.95
N GLY A 64 -2.46 9.39 -13.35
CA GLY A 64 -1.96 10.76 -13.18
C GLY A 64 -1.51 11.11 -11.76
N ALA A 65 -1.61 10.19 -10.80
CA ALA A 65 -1.15 10.38 -9.42
C ALA A 65 0.32 9.97 -9.26
N SER A 66 1.05 10.68 -8.40
CA SER A 66 2.41 10.26 -8.04
C SER A 66 2.38 9.08 -7.06
N ILE A 67 3.44 8.29 -7.04
CA ILE A 67 3.57 7.08 -6.21
C ILE A 67 3.41 7.40 -4.71
N GLY A 68 3.98 8.52 -4.26
CA GLY A 68 3.83 8.98 -2.88
C GLY A 68 2.38 9.32 -2.53
N VAL A 69 1.66 9.97 -3.45
CA VAL A 69 0.23 10.31 -3.26
C VAL A 69 -0.62 9.05 -3.21
N ILE A 70 -0.32 8.03 -4.04
CA ILE A 70 -1.03 6.75 -4.00
C ILE A 70 -0.82 6.07 -2.65
N ALA A 71 0.43 5.95 -2.19
CA ALA A 71 0.74 5.33 -0.91
C ALA A 71 0.05 6.06 0.25
N GLN A 72 0.12 7.40 0.30
CA GLN A 72 -0.57 8.19 1.32
C GLN A 72 -2.09 8.03 1.24
N SER A 73 -2.69 8.02 0.05
CA SER A 73 -4.15 7.90 -0.11
C SER A 73 -4.69 6.54 0.33
N VAL A 74 -3.91 5.48 0.11
CA VAL A 74 -4.23 4.13 0.60
C VAL A 74 -4.10 4.07 2.12
N LEU A 75 -3.04 4.68 2.67
CA LEU A 75 -2.63 4.47 4.05
C LEU A 75 -3.25 5.44 5.04
N MET A 76 -3.41 6.71 4.69
CA MET A 76 -3.95 7.73 5.58
C MET A 76 -5.29 7.35 6.23
N PRO A 77 -6.28 6.80 5.48
CA PRO A 77 -7.54 6.39 6.09
C PRO A 77 -7.41 5.23 7.08
N ILE A 78 -6.37 4.39 6.94
CA ILE A 78 -6.19 3.15 7.71
C ILE A 78 -5.11 3.26 8.79
N ILE A 79 -4.27 4.30 8.79
CA ILE A 79 -3.25 4.55 9.83
C ILE A 79 -3.83 4.48 11.25
N PRO A 80 -4.99 5.08 11.58
CA PRO A 80 -5.57 4.97 12.91
C PRO A 80 -5.87 3.51 13.31
N HIS A 81 -6.31 2.69 12.36
CA HIS A 81 -6.57 1.27 12.58
C HIS A 81 -5.27 0.48 12.76
N LEU A 82 -4.27 0.74 11.91
CA LEU A 82 -2.96 0.08 11.99
C LEU A 82 -2.25 0.36 13.32
N ARG A 83 -2.40 1.56 13.89
CA ARG A 83 -1.85 1.90 15.21
C ARG A 83 -2.43 1.05 16.35
N LEU A 84 -3.68 0.59 16.22
CA LEU A 84 -4.30 -0.29 17.21
C LEU A 84 -3.80 -1.75 17.10
N LEU A 85 -3.22 -2.09 15.95
CA LEU A 85 -2.72 -3.43 15.61
C LEU A 85 -1.19 -3.56 15.80
N SER A 86 -0.49 -2.43 15.93
CA SER A 86 0.97 -2.32 16.00
C SER A 86 1.52 -2.36 17.42
#